data_AF-A0A535ZSR2-F1
#
_entry.id   AF-A0A535ZSR2-F1
#
_cell.length_a   1.000
_cell.length_b   1.000
_cell.length_c   1.000
_cell.angle_alpha   90.00
_cell.angle_beta   90.00
_cell.angle_gamma   90.00
#
_symmetry.space_group_name_H-M   'P 1'
#
loop_
_entity.id
_entity.type
_entity.pdbx_description
1 polymer ?
#
loop_
_entity_poly.entity_id
_entity_poly.type
_entity_poly.pdbx_seq_one_letter_code
_entity_poly.pdbx_strand_id
1 'polypeptide(L)' 'KPGHTVTPEEILDFCRGKMAYYAIPRYVEFRDSLPKTGTHRNDYSALKNEAFTDRTWDREAVGYVVSRDL' A
#
# COMPACT_ATOMS: atom_id res chain seq x y z
N LYS A 1 10.09 6.76 -12.28
CA LYS A 1 11.40 7.29 -12.75
C LYS A 1 12.00 8.15 -11.63
N PRO A 2 13.32 8.41 -11.59
CA PRO A 2 13.87 9.36 -10.63
C PRO A 2 13.11 10.68 -10.69
N GLY A 3 12.68 11.20 -9.54
CA GLY A 3 11.87 12.42 -9.44
C GLY A 3 10.37 12.30 -9.76
N HIS A 4 9.85 11.09 -10.03
CA HIS A 4 8.40 10.88 -10.10
C HIS A 4 7.87 10.43 -8.75
N THR A 5 6.83 11.11 -8.29
CA THR A 5 6.00 10.69 -7.16
C THR A 5 4.85 9.86 -7.71
N VAL A 6 4.49 8.79 -7.02
CA VAL A 6 3.32 7.97 -7.31
C VAL A 6 2.29 8.19 -6.20
N THR A 7 1.02 8.26 -6.58
CA THR A 7 -0.11 8.37 -5.67
C THR A 7 -0.61 6.98 -5.24
N PRO A 8 -1.28 6.85 -4.08
CA PRO A 8 -1.92 5.59 -3.70
C PRO A 8 -2.91 5.09 -4.76
N GLU A 9 -3.69 5.99 -5.36
CA GLU A 9 -4.68 5.68 -6.40
C GLU A 9 -4.02 5.05 -7.63
N GLU A 10 -2.89 5.60 -8.10
CA GLU A 10 -2.12 5.02 -9.22
C GLU A 10 -1.61 3.61 -8.92
N ILE A 11 -1.28 3.30 -7.65
CA ILE A 11 -0.92 1.93 -7.24
C ILE A 11 -2.12 0.99 -7.38
N LEU A 12 -3.30 1.41 -6.91
CA LEU A 12 -4.51 0.60 -6.99
C LEU A 12 -4.96 0.41 -8.45
N ASP A 13 -4.86 1.46 -9.27
CA ASP A 13 -5.14 1.40 -10.70
C ASP A 13 -4.17 0.47 -11.44
N PHE A 14 -2.91 0.43 -11.03
CA PHE A 14 -1.96 -0.55 -11.57
C PHE A 14 -2.30 -1.99 -11.17
N CYS A 15 -2.80 -2.21 -9.95
CA CYS A 15 -3.26 -3.53 -9.50
C CYS A 15 -4.53 -3.99 -10.22
N ARG A 16 -5.38 -3.05 -10.66
CA ARG A 16 -6.62 -3.31 -11.39
C ARG A 16 -6.33 -4.12 -12.68
N GLY A 17 -7.01 -5.25 -12.84
CA GLY A 17 -6.82 -6.15 -13.99
C GLY A 17 -5.53 -6.98 -13.96
N LYS A 18 -4.70 -6.88 -12.91
CA LYS A 18 -3.51 -7.74 -12.69
C LYS A 18 -3.69 -8.75 -11.56
N MET A 19 -4.69 -8.54 -10.73
CA MET A 19 -5.06 -9.41 -9.64
C MET A 19 -6.57 -9.33 -9.39
N ALA A 20 -7.11 -10.33 -8.70
CA ALA A 20 -8.50 -10.36 -8.32
C ALA A 20 -8.87 -9.13 -7.46
N TYR A 21 -10.11 -8.65 -7.59
CA TYR A 21 -10.59 -7.44 -6.93
C TYR A 21 -10.35 -7.42 -5.40
N TYR A 22 -10.44 -8.58 -4.74
CA TYR A 22 -10.24 -8.70 -3.29
C TYR A 22 -8.77 -8.64 -2.86
N ALA A 23 -7.84 -8.83 -3.80
CA ALA A 23 -6.41 -8.71 -3.56
C ALA A 23 -5.91 -7.26 -3.72
N ILE A 24 -6.74 -6.36 -4.29
CA ILE A 24 -6.39 -4.95 -4.42
C ILE A 24 -6.30 -4.34 -3.01
N PRO A 25 -5.16 -3.72 -2.65
CA PRO A 25 -4.91 -3.26 -1.29
C PRO A 25 -5.89 -2.16 -0.87
N ARG A 26 -6.34 -2.25 0.39
CA ARG A 26 -7.16 -1.19 1.02
C ARG A 26 -6.31 -0.03 1.53
N TYR A 27 -5.17 -0.35 2.12
CA TYR A 27 -4.30 0.62 2.79
C TYR A 27 -2.97 0.74 2.05
N VAL A 28 -2.49 1.96 1.89
CA VAL A 28 -1.19 2.26 1.28
C VAL A 28 -0.46 3.26 2.16
N GLU A 29 0.81 2.99 2.46
CA GLU A 29 1.69 3.95 3.14
C GLU A 29 3.03 3.99 2.39
N PHE A 30 3.45 5.19 2.00
CA PHE A 30 4.79 5.40 1.45
C PHE A 30 5.80 5.57 2.57
N ARG A 31 6.92 4.86 2.46
CA ARG A 31 8.01 4.86 3.45
C ARG A 31 9.33 5.00 2.74
N ASP A 32 10.22 5.81 3.30
CA ASP A 32 11.59 5.96 2.76
C ASP A 32 12.41 4.67 2.92
N SER A 33 12.10 3.88 3.95
CA SER A 33 12.72 2.58 4.18
C SER A 33 11.78 1.65 4.96
N LEU A 34 12.01 0.33 4.80
CA LEU A 34 11.35 -0.69 5.61
C LEU A 34 12.20 -0.99 6.85
N PRO A 35 11.58 -1.17 8.04
CA PRO A 35 12.30 -1.60 9.22
C PRO A 35 12.98 -2.94 8.94
N LYS A 36 14.19 -3.08 9.48
CA LYS A 36 15.04 -4.25 9.26
C LYS A 36 15.35 -4.94 10.58
N THR A 37 15.40 -6.26 10.54
CA THR A 37 15.94 -7.07 11.65
C THR A 37 17.46 -6.90 11.73
N GLY A 38 18.08 -7.41 12.81
CA GLY A 38 19.55 -7.48 12.93
C GLY A 38 20.24 -8.29 11.82
N THR A 39 19.51 -9.08 11.03
CA THR A 39 19.99 -9.80 9.84
C THR A 39 19.65 -9.10 8.51
N HIS A 40 19.24 -7.84 8.57
CA HIS A 40 18.87 -7.00 7.42
C HIS A 40 17.67 -7.50 6.58
N ARG A 41 16.88 -8.43 7.11
CA ARG A 41 15.59 -8.83 6.51
C ARG A 41 14.51 -7.83 6.89
N ASN A 42 13.44 -7.76 6.11
CA ASN A 42 12.27 -6.94 6.47
C ASN A 42 11.70 -7.43 7.81
N ASP A 43 11.49 -6.50 8.74
CA ASP A 43 10.86 -6.80 10.03
C ASP A 43 9.35 -6.64 9.92
N TYR A 44 8.66 -7.76 9.63
CA TYR A 44 7.20 -7.77 9.54
C TYR A 44 6.50 -7.60 10.90
N SER A 45 7.18 -7.85 12.02
CA SER A 45 6.61 -7.66 13.35
C SER A 45 6.51 -6.17 13.66
N ALA A 46 7.62 -5.44 13.46
CA ALA A 46 7.65 -3.98 13.57
C ALA A 46 6.61 -3.32 12.64
N LEU A 47 6.56 -3.74 11.36
CA LEU A 47 5.58 -3.22 10.39
C LEU A 47 4.12 -3.38 10.81
N LYS A 48 3.78 -4.46 11.52
CA LYS A 48 2.42 -4.70 12.03
C LYS A 48 2.11 -3.84 13.26
N ASN A 49 3.09 -3.68 14.15
CA ASN A 49 2.92 -2.84 15.34
C ASN A 49 2.83 -1.35 14.97
N GLU A 50 3.49 -0.95 13.90
CA GLU A 50 3.47 0.41 13.33
C GLU A 50 2.37 0.60 12.26
N ALA A 51 1.46 -0.36 12.08
CA ALA A 51 0.42 -0.24 11.05
C ALA A 51 -0.59 0.87 11.42
N PHE A 52 -1.22 1.47 10.39
CA PHE A 52 -2.24 2.52 10.53
C PHE A 52 -1.74 3.79 11.21
N THR A 53 -0.62 4.32 10.71
CA THR A 53 -0.13 5.64 11.12
C THR A 53 -0.95 6.75 10.45
N ASP A 54 -0.74 8.01 10.87
CA ASP A 54 -1.33 9.19 10.22
C ASP A 54 -0.95 9.34 8.74
N ARG A 55 0.06 8.58 8.28
CA ARG A 55 0.49 8.55 6.87
C ARG A 55 -0.16 7.43 6.06
N THR A 56 -0.92 6.56 6.71
CA THR A 56 -1.63 5.47 6.03
C THR A 56 -2.83 6.06 5.29
N TRP A 57 -2.80 5.95 3.97
CA TRP A 57 -3.94 6.26 3.12
C TRP A 57 -4.90 5.05 3.10
N ASP A 58 -6.18 5.29 3.38
CA ASP A 58 -7.26 4.31 3.26
C ASP A 58 -8.13 4.64 2.05
N ARG A 59 -8.21 3.71 1.10
CA ARG A 59 -9.03 3.87 -0.10
C ARG A 59 -10.51 4.12 0.22
N GLU A 60 -11.03 3.56 1.32
CA GLU A 60 -12.44 3.74 1.69
C GLU A 60 -12.71 5.14 2.21
N ALA A 61 -11.77 5.74 2.94
CA ALA A 61 -11.89 7.10 3.48
C ALA A 61 -11.98 8.16 2.38
N VAL A 62 -11.39 7.89 1.21
CA VAL A 62 -11.44 8.78 0.04
C VAL A 62 -12.47 8.35 -1.02
N GLY A 63 -13.26 7.32 -0.75
CA GLY A 63 -14.32 6.85 -1.66
C GLY A 63 -13.81 6.13 -2.91
N TYR A 64 -12.59 5.61 -2.92
CA TYR A 64 -12.07 4.82 -4.04
C TYR A 64 -12.73 3.43 -4.05
N VAL A 65 -13.48 3.14 -5.12
CA VAL A 65 -14.24 1.89 -5.27
C VAL A 65 -13.52 0.90 -6.17
N VAL A 66 -13.45 -0.35 -5.71
CA VAL A 66 -13.01 -1.49 -6.50
C VAL A 66 -14.23 -2.32 -6.90
N SER A 67 -14.49 -2.41 -8.21
CA SER A 67 -15.57 -3.24 -8.76
C SER A 67 -15.21 -4.73 -8.68
N ARG A 68 -16.24 -5.56 -8.51
CA ARG A 68 -16.12 -7.04 -8.51
C ARG A 68 -16.06 -7.62 -9.93
N ASP A 69 -16.39 -6.83 -10.94
CA ASP A 69 -16.49 -7.26 -12.35
C ASP A 69 -15.15 -7.17 -13.11
N LEU A 70 -14.03 -7.10 -12.38
CA LEU A 70 -12.67 -7.01 -12.93
C LEU A 70 -12.12 -8.37 -13.38
#